data_AF-Q9PVI8-F1
#
_entry.id   AF-Q9PVI8-F1
#
_cell.length_a   1.000
_cell.length_b   1.000
_cell.length_c   1.000
_cell.angle_alpha   90.00
_cell.angle_beta   90.00
_cell.angle_gamma   90.00
#
_symmetry.space_group_name_H-M   'P 1'
#
loop_
_entity.id
_entity.type
_entity.pdbx_description
1 polymer ?
#
loop_
_entity_poly.entity_id
_entity_poly.type
_entity_poly.pdbx_seq_one_letter_code
_entity_poly.pdbx_strand_id
1 'polypeptide(L)'
;SEENMEFWQACEYFNHVPAHDEKELSYRAREIFSKFLCSKATTPVNIDSQAQLADDILNSPHPDMFKEQQLQIFNLMKFDSYPRF
;
A
#
# COMPACT_ATOMS: atom_id res chain seq x y z
N SER A 1 4.61 14.01 -4.08
CA SER A 1 5.66 13.10 -3.59
C SER A 1 5.79 11.85 -4.45
N GLU A 2 7.00 11.35 -4.68
CA GLU A 2 7.32 10.23 -5.57
C GLU A 2 6.93 8.89 -4.94
N GLU A 3 7.16 8.73 -3.63
CA GLU A 3 6.84 7.53 -2.85
C GLU A 3 5.34 7.17 -2.89
N ASN A 4 4.49 8.19 -2.91
CA ASN A 4 3.04 8.04 -3.02
C ASN A 4 2.62 7.46 -4.37
N MET A 5 3.29 7.89 -5.45
CA MET A 5 3.01 7.39 -6.79
C MET A 5 3.49 5.94 -6.93
N GLU A 6 4.68 5.63 -6.43
CA GLU A 6 5.21 4.26 -6.44
C GLU A 6 4.31 3.29 -5.66
N PHE A 7 3.86 3.69 -4.46
CA PHE A 7 2.94 2.88 -3.66
C PHE A 7 1.62 2.65 -4.41
N TRP A 8 1.03 3.71 -4.97
CA TRP A 8 -0.23 3.61 -5.70
C TRP A 8 -0.14 2.63 -6.88
N GLN A 9 0.96 2.69 -7.64
CA GLN A 9 1.23 1.76 -8.74
C GLN A 9 1.42 0.31 -8.26
N ALA A 10 2.12 0.11 -7.13
CA ALA A 10 2.30 -1.22 -6.56
C ALA A 10 0.97 -1.83 -6.10
N CYS A 11 0.09 -1.02 -5.50
CA CYS A 11 -1.27 -1.43 -5.13
C CYS A 11 -2.12 -1.75 -6.36
N GLU A 12 -2.04 -0.96 -7.44
CA GLU A 12 -2.74 -1.28 -8.70
C GLU A 12 -2.30 -2.65 -9.23
N TYR A 13 -1.00 -2.91 -9.28
CA TYR A 13 -0.48 -4.18 -9.76
C TYR A 13 -0.95 -5.36 -8.89
N PHE A 14 -0.94 -5.17 -7.57
CA PHE A 14 -1.42 -6.15 -6.61
C PHE A 14 -2.92 -6.48 -6.79
N ASN A 15 -3.74 -5.48 -7.05
CA ASN A 15 -5.18 -5.64 -7.29
C ASN A 15 -5.49 -6.43 -8.59
N HIS A 16 -4.53 -6.46 -9.54
CA HIS A 16 -4.63 -7.30 -10.75
C HIS A 16 -4.16 -8.75 -10.51
N VAL A 17 -3.55 -9.06 -9.37
CA VAL A 17 -3.14 -10.43 -9.04
C VAL A 17 -4.40 -11.25 -8.75
N PRO A 18 -4.58 -12.42 -9.40
CA PRO A 18 -5.76 -13.24 -9.17
C PRO A 18 -5.86 -13.73 -7.73
N ALA A 19 -7.06 -13.74 -7.16
CA ALA A 19 -7.32 -14.24 -5.81
C ALA A 19 -6.92 -15.72 -5.59
N HIS A 20 -6.83 -16.51 -6.67
CA HIS A 20 -6.40 -17.92 -6.60
C HIS A 20 -4.86 -18.06 -6.48
N ASP A 21 -4.09 -17.02 -6.82
CA ASP A 21 -2.64 -17.00 -6.73
C ASP A 21 -2.18 -16.47 -5.36
N GLU A 22 -2.56 -17.19 -4.29
CA GLU A 22 -2.24 -16.81 -2.90
C GLU A 22 -0.73 -16.63 -2.65
N LYS A 23 0.12 -17.35 -3.39
CA LYS A 23 1.58 -17.23 -3.30
C LYS A 23 2.07 -15.87 -3.81
N GLU A 24 1.58 -15.45 -4.99
CA GLU A 24 1.95 -14.16 -5.58
C GLU A 24 1.36 -13.03 -4.74
N LEU A 25 0.10 -13.16 -4.27
CA LEU A 25 -0.50 -12.21 -3.34
C LEU A 25 0.33 -12.08 -2.06
N SER A 26 0.64 -13.17 -1.39
CA SER A 26 1.44 -13.13 -0.16
C SER A 26 2.81 -12.50 -0.37
N TYR A 27 3.47 -12.83 -1.48
CA TYR A 27 4.78 -12.27 -1.83
C TYR A 27 4.71 -10.77 -2.05
N ARG A 28 3.80 -10.32 -2.93
CA ARG A 28 3.61 -8.91 -3.29
C ARG A 28 3.14 -8.08 -2.10
N ALA A 29 2.21 -8.60 -1.30
CA ALA A 29 1.71 -7.92 -0.12
C ALA A 29 2.84 -7.63 0.87
N ARG A 30 3.73 -8.61 1.10
CA ARG A 30 4.92 -8.43 1.94
C ARG A 30 5.91 -7.45 1.33
N GLU A 31 6.13 -7.46 0.02
CA GLU A 31 7.01 -6.49 -0.64
C GLU A 31 6.48 -5.05 -0.48
N ILE A 32 5.21 -4.81 -0.79
CA ILE A 32 4.56 -3.51 -0.64
C ILE A 32 4.66 -3.03 0.81
N PHE A 33 4.36 -3.92 1.76
CA PHE A 33 4.45 -3.59 3.16
C PHE A 33 5.87 -3.26 3.59
N SER A 34 6.84 -4.09 3.23
CA SER A 34 8.24 -3.87 3.61
C SER A 34 8.79 -2.57 3.01
N LYS A 35 8.41 -2.23 1.78
CA LYS A 35 8.95 -1.07 1.06
C LYS A 35 8.29 0.25 1.47
N PHE A 36 6.99 0.26 1.74
CA PHE A 36 6.21 1.49 1.93
C PHE A 36 5.51 1.64 3.30
N LEU A 37 5.23 0.54 4.00
CA LEU A 37 4.37 0.55 5.20
C LEU A 37 5.10 0.11 6.48
N CYS A 38 6.24 -0.56 6.34
CA CYS A 38 7.02 -1.02 7.47
C CYS A 38 7.57 0.18 8.24
N SER A 39 7.68 0.07 9.57
CA SER A 39 8.34 1.10 10.39
C SER A 39 9.82 1.32 10.01
N LYS A 40 10.42 0.38 9.27
CA LYS A 40 11.78 0.46 8.72
C LYS A 40 11.78 0.60 7.18
N ALA A 41 10.66 0.99 6.59
CA ALA A 41 10.54 1.21 5.16
C ALA A 41 11.53 2.27 4.69
N THR A 42 12.13 2.06 3.51
CA THR A 42 13.03 3.03 2.88
C THR A 42 12.27 4.20 2.28
N THR A 43 11.02 3.98 1.89
CA THR A 43 10.13 4.96 1.26
C THR A 43 8.76 4.94 1.94
N PRO A 44 8.66 5.32 3.24
CA PRO A 44 7.42 5.22 4.00
C PRO A 44 6.37 6.20 3.46
N VAL A 45 5.16 5.69 3.21
CA VAL A 45 4.02 6.54 2.85
C VAL A 45 3.26 7.03 4.08
N ASN A 46 2.68 8.22 4.00
CA ASN A 46 2.03 8.89 5.12
C ASN A 46 0.59 8.40 5.34
N ILE A 47 0.43 7.24 5.99
CA ILE A 47 -0.87 6.63 6.34
C ILE A 47 -0.84 5.99 7.73
N ASP A 48 -1.95 6.05 8.46
CA ASP A 48 -2.05 5.59 9.86
C ASP A 48 -2.37 4.08 10.04
N SER A 49 -2.67 3.35 8.95
CA SER A 49 -3.19 1.97 9.02
C SER A 49 -2.11 0.87 8.95
N GLN A 50 -0.84 1.19 9.20
CA GLN A 50 0.28 0.25 9.01
C GLN A 50 0.15 -1.02 9.88
N ALA A 51 -0.24 -0.89 11.15
CA ALA A 51 -0.33 -2.02 12.07
C ALA A 51 -1.43 -3.03 11.69
N GLN A 52 -2.56 -2.53 11.19
CA GLN A 52 -3.68 -3.37 10.75
C GLN A 52 -3.29 -4.21 9.52
N LEU A 53 -2.67 -3.57 8.52
CA LEU A 53 -2.20 -4.25 7.31
C LEU A 53 -1.15 -5.32 7.61
N ALA A 54 -0.27 -5.09 8.58
CA ALA A 54 0.73 -6.07 8.97
C ALA A 54 0.08 -7.39 9.39
N ASP A 55 -1.03 -7.32 10.12
CA ASP A 55 -1.79 -8.48 10.58
C ASP A 55 -2.52 -9.17 9.41
N ASP A 56 -3.22 -8.39 8.58
CA ASP A 56 -3.93 -8.91 7.40
C ASP A 56 -3.00 -9.62 6.41
N ILE A 57 -1.76 -9.13 6.22
CA ILE A 57 -0.77 -9.76 5.32
C ILE A 57 -0.32 -11.12 5.84
N LEU A 58 -0.30 -11.30 7.16
CA LEU A 58 0.13 -12.54 7.80
C LEU A 58 -1.02 -13.55 7.90
N ASN A 59 -2.24 -13.08 8.15
CA ASN A 59 -3.38 -13.93 8.44
C ASN A 59 -4.30 -14.18 7.24
N SER A 60 -4.49 -13.21 6.34
CA SER A 60 -5.47 -13.29 5.24
C SER A 60 -5.14 -12.31 4.09
N PRO A 61 -4.08 -12.57 3.31
CA PRO A 61 -3.74 -11.74 2.16
C PRO A 61 -4.84 -11.83 1.10
N HIS A 62 -5.36 -10.69 0.67
CA HIS A 62 -6.43 -10.60 -0.31
C HIS A 62 -6.20 -9.40 -1.24
N PRO A 63 -6.60 -9.46 -2.52
CA PRO A 63 -6.27 -8.45 -3.54
C PRO A 63 -6.76 -7.03 -3.20
N ASP A 64 -7.80 -6.94 -2.37
CA ASP A 64 -8.43 -5.68 -2.01
C ASP A 64 -7.84 -5.01 -0.75
N MET A 65 -6.86 -5.63 -0.09
CA MET A 65 -6.39 -5.21 1.24
C MET A 65 -5.73 -3.84 1.27
N PHE A 66 -5.21 -3.36 0.14
CA PHE A 66 -4.56 -2.05 0.03
C PHE A 66 -5.48 -0.96 -0.55
N LYS A 67 -6.75 -1.26 -0.88
CA LYS A 67 -7.65 -0.30 -1.54
C LYS A 67 -7.86 0.97 -0.72
N GLU A 68 -8.03 0.83 0.59
CA GLU A 68 -8.23 1.99 1.48
C GLU A 68 -7.00 2.89 1.50
N GLN A 69 -5.82 2.30 1.62
CA GLN A 69 -4.55 3.02 1.68
C GLN A 69 -4.21 3.65 0.33
N GLN A 70 -4.50 2.95 -0.77
CA GLN A 70 -4.34 3.47 -2.12
C GLN A 70 -5.23 4.71 -2.33
N LEU A 71 -6.48 4.69 -1.83
CA LEU A 71 -7.37 5.84 -1.88
C LEU A 71 -6.88 7.00 -1.00
N GLN A 72 -6.39 6.71 0.21
CA GLN A 72 -5.77 7.73 1.08
C GLN A 72 -4.59 8.40 0.37
N ILE A 73 -3.71 7.60 -0.25
CA ILE A 73 -2.55 8.11 -0.98
C ILE A 73 -2.94 8.88 -2.23
N PHE A 74 -3.97 8.44 -2.94
CA PHE A 74 -4.54 9.20 -4.06
C PHE A 74 -5.05 10.57 -3.61
N ASN A 75 -5.81 10.62 -2.52
CA ASN A 75 -6.28 11.87 -1.94
C ASN A 75 -5.10 12.73 -1.47
N LEU A 76 -4.12 12.12 -0.79
CA LEU A 76 -2.94 12.82 -0.33
C LEU A 76 -2.20 13.43 -1.52
N MET A 77 -1.89 12.69 -2.59
CA MET A 77 -1.31 13.25 -3.82
C MET A 77 -2.13 14.39 -4.42
N LYS A 78 -3.47 14.28 -4.40
CA LYS A 78 -4.39 15.31 -4.89
C LYS A 78 -4.35 16.59 -4.04
N PHE A 79 -4.17 16.47 -2.73
CA PHE A 79 -4.17 17.58 -1.78
C PHE A 79 -2.77 18.07 -1.39
N ASP A 80 -1.71 17.30 -1.65
CA ASP A 80 -0.31 17.64 -1.37
C ASP A 80 0.17 18.83 -2.22
N SER A 81 -0.54 19.13 -3.32
CA SER A 81 -0.34 20.34 -4.13
C SER A 81 -1.07 21.58 -3.61
N TYR A 82 -1.87 21.50 -2.54
CA TYR A 82 -2.43 22.69 -1.91
C TYR A 82 -1.35 23.35 -1.04
N PRO A 83 -0.90 24.58 -1.35
CA PRO A 83 -0.03 25.30 -0.44
C PRO A 83 -0.76 25.46 0.89
N ARG A 84 -0.14 24.99 1.97
CA ARG A 84 -0.51 25.41 3.32
C ARG A 84 -0.39 26.94 3.34
N PHE A 85 -1.52 27.62 3.25
CA PHE A 85 -1.64 29.05 3.51
C PHE A 85 -1.38 29.33 4.99
#